data_AF-A0A2V5N2J7-F1
#
_entry.id   AF-A0A2V5N2J7-F1
#
_cell.length_a   1.000
_cell.length_b   1.000
_cell.length_c   1.000
_cell.angle_alpha   90.00
_cell.angle_beta   90.00
_cell.angle_gamma   90.00
#
_symmetry.space_group_name_H-M   'P 1'
#
loop_
_entity.id
_entity.type
_entity.pdbx_description
1 polymer ?
#
loop_
_entity_poly.entity_id
_entity_poly.type
_entity_poly.pdbx_seq_one_letter_code
_entity_poly.pdbx_strand_id
1 'polypeptide(L)'
;MTPALMFFIELSWLALLGWYFATDYGLRKRLLATVLMVIAVAFSVAITYPPQKKISLGLDIKGGTSFLIRLQRTDKPITNVMLDQAVEVIRKRVDYFGAGEPIISPVGQD
;
A
#
# COMPACT_ATOMS: atom_id res chain seq x y z
N MET A 1 -2.58 0.15 -16.14
CA MET A 1 -2.08 -0.95 -16.99
C MET A 1 -2.85 -2.20 -16.58
N THR A 2 -3.34 -2.98 -17.54
CA THR A 2 -4.02 -4.25 -17.23
C THR A 2 -3.00 -5.27 -16.71
N PRO A 3 -3.38 -6.21 -15.83
CA PRO A 3 -2.46 -7.25 -15.33
C PRO A 3 -1.81 -8.06 -16.45
N ALA A 4 -2.57 -8.37 -17.51
CA ALA A 4 -2.06 -9.08 -18.67
C ALA A 4 -0.92 -8.31 -19.38
N LEU A 5 -1.03 -6.99 -19.49
CA LEU A 5 -0.02 -6.17 -20.16
C LEU A 5 1.28 -6.11 -19.33
N MET A 6 1.19 -6.01 -17.99
CA MET A 6 2.37 -6.07 -17.12
C MET A 6 3.11 -7.41 -17.29
N PHE A 7 2.37 -8.51 -17.31
CA PHE A 7 2.94 -9.85 -17.49
C PHE A 7 3.75 -9.96 -18.79
N PHE A 8 3.22 -9.49 -19.93
CA PHE A 8 3.96 -9.56 -21.19
C PHE A 8 5.17 -8.62 -21.24
N ILE A 9 5.11 -7.45 -20.59
CA ILE A 9 6.27 -6.55 -20.47
C ILE A 9 7.38 -7.21 -19.66
N GLU A 10 7.04 -7.78 -18.50
CA GLU A 10 8.01 -8.45 -17.63
C GLU A 10 8.61 -9.69 -18.30
N LEU A 11 7.79 -10.47 -19.02
CA LEU A 11 8.25 -11.62 -19.79
C LEU A 11 9.25 -11.20 -20.89
N SER A 12 8.94 -10.12 -21.60
CA SER A 12 9.83 -9.56 -22.64
C SER A 12 11.14 -9.05 -22.03
N TRP A 13 11.06 -8.39 -20.87
CA TRP A 13 12.24 -7.91 -20.14
C TRP A 13 13.14 -9.07 -19.69
N LEU A 14 12.54 -10.16 -19.20
CA LEU A 14 13.25 -11.38 -18.80
C LEU A 14 13.90 -12.09 -19.99
N ALA A 15 13.22 -12.16 -21.14
CA ALA A 15 13.79 -12.70 -22.37
C ALA A 15 15.02 -11.88 -22.84
N LEU A 16 14.93 -10.55 -22.80
CA LEU A 16 16.06 -9.66 -23.10
C LEU A 16 17.21 -9.82 -22.10
N LEU A 17 16.90 -10.05 -20.82
CA LEU A 17 17.90 -10.34 -19.79
C LEU A 17 18.62 -11.67 -20.05
N GLY A 18 17.88 -12.72 -20.42
CA GLY A 18 18.46 -14.00 -20.83
C GLY A 18 19.34 -13.86 -22.06
N TRP A 19 18.89 -13.09 -23.06
CA TRP A 19 19.68 -12.78 -24.25
C TRP A 19 20.97 -12.01 -23.92
N TYR A 20 20.91 -11.09 -22.95
CA TYR A 20 22.07 -10.37 -22.45
C TYR A 20 23.12 -11.31 -21.84
N PHE A 21 22.71 -12.34 -21.09
CA PHE A 21 23.62 -13.36 -20.56
C PHE A 21 24.21 -14.26 -21.65
N ALA A 22 23.43 -14.59 -22.68
CA ALA A 22 23.86 -15.41 -23.81
C ALA A 22 24.81 -14.67 -24.78
N THR A 23 24.90 -13.33 -24.71
CA THR A 23 25.76 -12.54 -25.59
C THR A 23 27.14 -12.34 -24.97
N ASP A 24 28.19 -12.73 -25.71
CA ASP A 24 29.58 -12.52 -25.34
C ASP A 24 30.00 -11.04 -25.32
N TYR A 25 31.12 -10.75 -24.64
CA TYR A 25 31.64 -9.40 -24.39
C TYR A 25 31.79 -8.57 -25.69
N GLY A 26 31.27 -7.34 -25.71
CA GLY A 26 31.38 -6.43 -26.85
C GLY A 26 30.34 -5.30 -26.90
N LEU A 27 30.26 -4.59 -28.04
CA LEU A 27 29.29 -3.50 -28.29
C LEU A 27 27.83 -3.97 -28.16
N ARG A 28 27.51 -5.17 -28.64
CA ARG A 28 26.15 -5.74 -28.56
C ARG A 28 25.69 -5.92 -27.11
N LYS A 29 26.57 -6.44 -26.24
CA LYS A 29 26.30 -6.60 -24.81
C LYS A 29 26.07 -5.26 -24.12
N ARG A 30 26.85 -4.23 -24.46
CA ARG A 30 26.68 -2.86 -23.93
C ARG A 30 25.35 -2.26 -24.35
N LEU A 31 24.99 -2.36 -25.63
CA LEU A 31 23.70 -1.88 -26.13
C LEU A 31 22.51 -2.59 -25.46
N LEU A 32 22.58 -3.91 -25.32
CA LEU A 32 21.56 -4.69 -24.62
C LEU A 32 21.42 -4.26 -23.15
N ALA A 33 22.54 -4.05 -22.44
CA ALA A 33 22.51 -3.53 -21.06
C ALA A 33 21.86 -2.14 -20.99
N THR A 34 22.21 -1.23 -21.91
CA THR A 34 21.62 0.11 -21.94
C THR A 34 20.11 0.05 -22.22
N VAL A 35 19.68 -0.77 -23.18
CA VAL A 35 18.25 -0.94 -23.49
C VAL A 35 17.50 -1.51 -22.28
N LEU A 36 18.05 -2.55 -21.64
CA LEU A 36 17.48 -3.14 -20.42
C LEU A 36 17.32 -2.10 -19.31
N MET A 37 18.34 -1.26 -19.10
CA MET A 37 18.31 -0.23 -18.07
C MET A 37 17.31 0.88 -18.39
N VAL A 38 17.24 1.34 -19.63
CA VAL A 38 16.27 2.36 -20.06
C VAL A 38 14.83 1.85 -19.90
N ILE A 39 14.56 0.61 -20.31
CA ILE A 39 13.24 -0.03 -20.14
C ILE A 39 12.89 -0.12 -18.65
N ALA A 40 13.81 -0.57 -17.80
CA ALA A 40 13.60 -0.68 -16.36
C ALA A 40 13.26 0.66 -15.71
N VAL A 41 14.01 1.71 -16.06
CA VAL A 41 13.78 3.08 -15.55
C VAL A 41 12.44 3.61 -16.04
N ALA A 42 12.13 3.47 -17.34
CA ALA A 42 10.87 3.92 -17.91
C ALA A 42 9.67 3.22 -17.26
N PHE A 43 9.77 1.91 -17.03
CA PHE A 43 8.73 1.12 -16.38
C PHE A 43 8.52 1.54 -14.93
N SER A 44 9.60 1.77 -14.17
CA SER A 44 9.54 2.28 -12.80
C SER A 44 8.81 3.63 -12.72
N VAL A 45 9.12 4.55 -13.63
CA VAL A 45 8.44 5.86 -13.71
C VAL A 45 6.97 5.69 -14.08
N ALA A 46 6.65 4.84 -15.07
CA ALA A 46 5.28 4.58 -15.50
C ALA A 46 4.40 3.97 -14.40
N ILE A 47 4.98 3.11 -13.55
CA ILE A 47 4.26 2.55 -12.40
C ILE A 47 4.12 3.58 -11.29
N THR A 48 5.10 4.45 -11.07
CA THR A 48 5.06 5.41 -9.96
C THR A 48 4.18 6.64 -10.25
N TYR A 49 4.01 7.03 -11.52
CA TYR A 49 3.28 8.26 -11.88
C TYR A 49 1.76 8.05 -12.10
N PRO A 50 0.89 8.98 -11.64
CA PRO A 50 1.15 10.10 -10.75
C PRO A 50 1.30 9.63 -9.28
N PRO A 51 2.38 10.03 -8.58
CA PRO A 51 2.68 9.52 -7.24
C PRO A 51 1.60 9.89 -6.21
N GLN A 52 0.91 11.01 -6.42
CA GLN A 52 -0.15 11.54 -5.56
C GLN A 52 -1.32 10.57 -5.37
N LYS A 53 -1.61 9.71 -6.36
CA LYS A 53 -2.73 8.75 -6.29
C LYS A 53 -2.30 7.35 -5.86
N LYS A 54 -1.01 7.04 -5.97
CA LYS A 54 -0.48 5.69 -5.73
C LYS A 54 0.16 5.52 -4.36
N ILE A 55 0.59 6.61 -3.74
CA ILE A 55 1.11 6.59 -2.37
C ILE A 55 -0.06 6.80 -1.41
N SER A 56 -0.33 5.82 -0.55
CA SER A 56 -1.27 5.98 0.54
C SER A 56 -0.69 6.97 1.56
N LEU A 57 -1.23 8.18 1.59
CA LEU A 57 -0.81 9.18 2.57
C LEU A 57 -1.26 8.75 3.97
N GLY A 58 -0.31 8.68 4.90
CA GLY A 58 -0.62 8.49 6.32
C GLY A 58 -1.34 9.70 6.90
N LEU A 59 -1.88 9.54 8.12
CA LEU A 59 -2.62 10.59 8.82
C LEU A 59 -1.86 11.91 8.92
N ASP A 60 -0.56 11.85 9.16
CA ASP A 60 0.32 13.01 9.31
C ASP A 60 0.39 13.86 8.02
N ILE A 61 0.22 13.22 6.86
CA ILE A 61 0.39 13.87 5.55
C ILE A 61 -0.96 14.13 4.86
N LYS A 62 -1.94 13.24 5.06
CA LYS A 62 -3.31 13.40 4.54
C LYS A 62 -4.16 14.32 5.40
N GLY A 63 -3.76 14.51 6.66
CA GLY A 63 -4.58 15.11 7.70
C GLY A 63 -5.64 14.14 8.23
N GLY A 64 -6.16 14.47 9.41
CA GLY A 64 -7.22 13.74 10.11
C GLY A 64 -6.96 13.70 11.62
N THR A 65 -7.77 12.93 12.34
CA THR A 65 -7.64 12.76 13.79
C THR A 65 -7.52 11.28 14.15
N SER A 66 -6.62 10.96 15.08
CA SER A 66 -6.49 9.63 15.66
C SER A 66 -6.61 9.78 17.17
N PHE A 67 -7.46 8.94 17.77
CA PHE A 67 -7.73 8.93 19.19
C PHE A 67 -7.45 7.55 19.74
N LEU A 68 -6.69 7.49 20.83
CA LEU A 68 -6.56 6.28 21.64
C LEU A 68 -7.51 6.42 22.82
N ILE A 69 -8.53 5.57 22.86
CA ILE A 69 -9.58 5.59 23.88
C ILE A 69 -9.38 4.37 24.77
N ARG A 70 -9.33 4.58 26.08
CA ARG A 70 -9.23 3.52 27.09
C ARG A 70 -10.53 3.43 27.86
N LEU A 71 -11.02 2.23 28.13
CA LEU A 71 -12.19 2.06 28.99
C LEU A 71 -11.77 2.25 30.45
N GLN A 72 -12.52 3.09 31.16
CA GLN A 72 -12.30 3.26 32.59
C GLN A 72 -12.88 2.05 33.34
N ARG A 73 -12.03 1.30 34.05
CA ARG A 73 -12.47 0.20 34.92
C ARG A 73 -13.32 0.77 36.07
N THR A 74 -14.58 0.34 36.14
CA THR A 74 -15.42 0.48 37.34
C THR A 74 -15.34 -0.83 38.14
N ASP A 75 -16.25 -1.10 39.06
CA ASP A 75 -16.28 -2.30 39.93
C ASP A 75 -16.38 -3.64 39.16
N LYS A 76 -16.58 -3.63 37.84
CA LYS A 76 -16.68 -4.82 36.99
C LYS A 76 -15.47 -4.94 36.06
N PRO A 77 -14.95 -6.17 35.82
CA PRO A 77 -13.86 -6.38 34.88
C PRO A 77 -14.30 -6.06 33.45
N ILE A 78 -13.42 -5.43 32.68
CA ILE A 78 -13.65 -5.17 31.25
C ILE A 78 -13.61 -6.52 30.53
N THR A 79 -14.68 -6.81 29.77
CA THR A 79 -14.79 -8.01 28.94
C THR A 79 -14.71 -7.61 27.47
N ASN A 80 -14.24 -8.49 26.59
CA ASN A 80 -14.20 -8.25 25.14
C ASN A 80 -15.57 -7.80 24.57
N VAL A 81 -16.67 -8.34 25.09
CA VAL A 81 -18.03 -7.94 24.71
C VAL A 81 -18.29 -6.44 24.98
N MET A 82 -17.74 -5.89 26.06
CA MET A 82 -17.86 -4.46 26.39
C MET A 82 -17.00 -3.60 25.46
N LEU A 83 -15.84 -4.09 25.04
CA LEU A 83 -15.00 -3.43 24.03
C LEU A 83 -15.73 -3.38 22.68
N ASP A 84 -16.28 -4.51 22.22
CA ASP A 84 -17.02 -4.58 20.95
C ASP A 84 -18.25 -3.67 20.97
N GLN A 85 -18.97 -3.63 22.09
CA GLN A 85 -20.10 -2.72 22.28
C GLN A 85 -19.66 -1.25 22.24
N ALA A 86 -18.54 -0.90 22.87
CA ALA A 86 -18.01 0.45 22.83
C ALA A 86 -17.62 0.85 21.40
N VAL A 87 -16.97 -0.05 20.65
CA VAL A 87 -16.63 0.15 19.23
C VAL A 87 -17.88 0.42 18.41
N GLU A 88 -18.94 -0.36 18.59
CA GLU A 88 -20.20 -0.21 17.85
C GLU A 88 -20.92 1.11 18.18
N VAL A 89 -20.91 1.53 19.44
CA VAL A 89 -21.50 2.81 19.86
C VAL A 89 -20.71 3.98 19.27
N ILE A 90 -19.37 3.92 19.28
CA ILE A 90 -18.52 4.96 18.71
C ILE A 90 -18.73 5.03 17.19
N ARG A 91 -18.76 3.87 16.50
CA ARG A 91 -19.05 3.79 15.06
C ARG A 91 -20.35 4.50 14.71
N LYS A 92 -21.46 4.11 15.35
CA LYS A 92 -22.78 4.74 15.11
C LYS A 92 -22.77 6.25 15.33
N ARG A 93 -22.04 6.74 16.35
CA ARG A 93 -21.94 8.17 16.63
C ARG A 93 -21.14 8.91 15.56
N VAL A 94 -20.00 8.37 15.15
CA VAL A 94 -19.16 8.99 14.12
C VAL A 94 -19.85 8.97 12.76
N ASP A 95 -20.52 7.87 12.43
CA ASP A 95 -21.30 7.73 11.19
C ASP A 95 -22.45 8.76 11.12
N TYR A 96 -23.09 9.06 12.26
CA TYR A 96 -24.14 10.10 12.32
C TYR A 96 -23.63 11.49 11.91
N PHE A 97 -22.36 11.81 12.18
CA PHE A 97 -21.75 13.09 11.76
C PHE A 97 -21.28 13.09 10.30
N GLY A 98 -21.48 11.99 9.55
CA GLY A 98 -21.09 11.89 8.14
C GLY A 98 -19.58 11.82 7.91
N ALA A 99 -18.80 11.56 8.97
CA ALA A 99 -17.37 11.30 8.82
C ALA A 99 -17.20 9.90 8.22
N GLY A 100 -16.66 9.83 7.00
CA GLY A 100 -16.52 8.58 6.25
C GLY A 100 -15.90 7.45 7.08
N GLU A 101 -16.51 6.28 6.99
CA GLU A 101 -16.16 4.98 7.62
C GLU A 101 -14.87 4.99 8.47
N PRO A 102 -14.95 5.33 9.76
CA PRO A 102 -13.79 5.33 10.63
C PRO A 102 -13.25 3.91 10.85
N ILE A 103 -11.93 3.77 10.79
CA ILE A 103 -11.25 2.55 11.20
C ILE A 103 -11.17 2.56 12.73
N ILE A 104 -11.98 1.72 13.38
CA ILE A 104 -11.99 1.54 14.83
C ILE A 104 -11.57 0.10 15.10
N SER A 105 -10.49 -0.08 15.84
CA SER A 105 -9.97 -1.39 16.20
C SER A 105 -9.68 -1.44 17.71
N PRO A 106 -10.12 -2.49 18.42
CA PRO A 106 -9.72 -2.69 19.81
C PRO A 106 -8.21 -2.95 19.87
N VAL A 107 -7.53 -2.31 20.81
CA VAL A 107 -6.08 -2.45 21.02
C VAL A 107 -5.86 -2.80 22.49
N GLY A 108 -5.18 -3.91 22.75
CA GLY A 108 -4.92 -4.35 24.13
C GLY A 108 -6.14 -5.01 24.80
N GLN A 109 -6.18 -4.97 26.13
CA GLN A 109 -7.21 -5.61 26.97
C GLN A 109 -7.97 -4.60 27.85
N ASP A 110 -7.70 -3.30 27.73
CA ASP A 110 -8.22 -2.20 28.56
C ASP A 110 -8.74 -1.02 27.74
#